data_AF-A0A1R1AQX3-F1
#
_entry.id   AF-A0A1R1AQX3-F1
#
_cell.length_a   1.000
_cell.length_b   1.000
_cell.length_c   1.000
_cell.angle_alpha   90.00
_cell.angle_beta   90.00
_cell.angle_gamma   90.00
#
_symmetry.space_group_name_H-M   'P 1'
#
loop_
_entity.id
_entity.type
_entity.pdbx_description
1 polymer ?
#
loop_
_entity_poly.entity_id
_entity_poly.type
_entity_poly.pdbx_seq_one_letter_code
_entity_poly.pdbx_strand_id
1 'polypeptide(L)'
;MAGNILYIPYTVIMILAFIVCVVIIGIKKGKGSTKKFLAYTIPIIALFQIYFWNLEFNNYIHSYLFPSKIYECESYMEDQINISIPLPKRTVFHGKSDGCSPFYSTYVDDKEFYSFYEKELKSLQYNGEIDSYSYIEQDENQQSINKGFLVELITGSDIDIFLSGNIGSNKRSISIDYNPKN
;
A
#
# COMPACT_ATOMS: atom_id res chain seq x y z
N MET A 1 -16.16 5.57 9.80
CA MET A 1 -14.95 6.36 9.53
C MET A 1 -14.14 6.43 10.80
N ALA A 2 -13.21 5.49 11.01
CA ALA A 2 -12.28 5.57 12.13
C ALA A 2 -11.19 6.58 11.73
N GLY A 3 -11.24 7.79 12.30
CA GLY A 3 -10.17 8.75 12.14
C GLY A 3 -8.92 8.23 12.86
N ASN A 4 -7.77 8.29 12.20
CA ASN A 4 -6.52 7.93 12.85
C ASN A 4 -6.21 9.00 13.92
N ILE A 5 -6.23 8.59 15.20
CA ILE A 5 -6.09 9.48 16.36
C ILE A 5 -4.80 10.31 16.28
N LEU A 6 -3.78 9.77 15.61
CA LEU A 6 -2.50 10.45 15.34
C LEU A 6 -2.62 11.71 14.48
N TYR A 7 -3.69 11.90 13.70
CA TYR A 7 -3.89 13.09 12.86
C TYR A 7 -4.66 14.23 13.54
N ILE A 8 -5.18 14.01 14.76
CA ILE A 8 -5.88 15.04 15.53
C ILE A 8 -4.96 16.24 15.84
N PRO A 9 -3.71 16.06 16.32
CA PRO A 9 -2.81 17.18 16.59
C PRO A 9 -2.48 18.00 15.34
N TYR A 10 -2.25 17.33 14.19
CA TYR A 10 -1.99 17.99 12.91
C TYR A 10 -3.17 18.84 12.45
N THR A 11 -4.38 18.33 12.62
CA THR A 11 -5.63 19.06 12.30
C THR A 11 -5.75 20.33 13.14
N VAL A 12 -5.49 20.23 14.45
CA VAL A 12 -5.54 21.38 15.37
C VAL A 12 -4.50 22.43 15.01
N ILE A 13 -3.25 22.03 14.77
CA ILE A 13 -2.16 22.97 14.38
C ILE A 13 -2.50 23.65 13.05
N MET A 14 -3.04 22.91 12.08
CA MET A 14 -3.43 23.47 10.79
C MET A 14 -4.54 24.52 10.92
N ILE A 15 -5.57 24.26 11.74
CA ILE A 15 -6.65 25.22 12.01
C ILE A 15 -6.10 26.47 12.70
N LEU A 16 -5.22 26.32 13.69
CA LEU A 16 -4.59 27.45 14.37
C LEU A 16 -3.76 28.30 13.41
N ALA A 17 -2.94 27.68 12.57
CA ALA A 17 -2.16 28.38 11.54
C ALA A 17 -3.06 29.11 10.55
N PHE A 18 -4.18 28.50 10.15
CA PHE A 18 -5.16 29.13 9.27
C PHE A 18 -5.79 30.38 9.91
N ILE A 19 -6.21 30.31 11.17
CA ILE A 19 -6.75 31.46 11.91
C ILE A 19 -5.73 32.61 11.94
N VAL A 20 -4.48 32.31 12.27
CA VAL A 20 -3.39 33.31 12.31
C VAL A 20 -3.22 33.98 10.93
N CYS A 21 -3.19 33.20 9.85
CA CYS A 21 -3.09 33.72 8.48
C CYS A 21 -4.27 34.64 8.12
N VAL A 22 -5.50 34.25 8.47
CA VAL A 22 -6.71 35.05 8.21
C VAL A 22 -6.64 36.39 8.96
N VAL A 23 -6.21 36.39 10.23
CA VAL A 23 -6.05 37.61 11.03
C VAL A 23 -5.00 38.53 10.42
N ILE A 24 -3.82 38.01 10.06
CA ILE A 24 -2.75 38.81 9.45
C ILE A 24 -3.20 39.45 8.13
N ILE A 25 -3.88 38.70 7.27
CA ILE A 25 -4.37 39.21 5.98
C ILE A 25 -5.49 40.23 6.19
N GLY A 26 -6.38 39.99 7.16
CA GLY A 26 -7.44 40.92 7.54
C GLY A 26 -6.91 42.27 7.99
N ILE A 27 -5.86 42.29 8.81
CA ILE A 27 -5.21 43.52 9.28
C ILE A 27 -4.47 44.23 8.14
N LYS A 28 -3.72 43.51 7.29
CA LYS A 28 -2.84 44.12 6.29
C LYS A 28 -3.50 44.52 4.97
N LYS A 29 -4.51 43.80 4.50
CA LYS A 29 -5.01 43.93 3.10
C LYS A 29 -6.51 44.24 2.96
N GLY A 30 -7.22 44.38 4.08
CA GLY A 30 -8.63 44.74 4.10
C GLY A 30 -9.60 43.66 3.61
N LYS A 31 -10.91 43.94 3.74
CA LYS A 31 -12.00 42.96 3.63
C LYS A 31 -12.12 42.28 2.26
N GLY A 32 -11.76 42.97 1.17
CA GLY A 32 -11.83 42.42 -0.19
C GLY A 32 -10.77 41.35 -0.47
N SER A 33 -9.53 41.56 -0.01
CA SER A 33 -8.44 40.59 -0.15
C SER A 33 -8.66 39.36 0.72
N THR A 34 -9.18 39.54 1.94
CA THR A 34 -9.52 38.42 2.84
C THR A 34 -10.60 37.52 2.24
N LYS A 35 -11.63 38.07 1.60
CA LYS A 35 -12.66 37.27 0.92
C LYS A 35 -12.08 36.37 -0.18
N LYS A 36 -11.19 36.92 -1.02
CA LYS A 36 -10.52 36.14 -2.08
C LYS A 36 -9.64 35.05 -1.47
N PHE A 37 -8.83 35.38 -0.46
CA PHE A 37 -8.02 34.41 0.25
C PHE A 37 -8.86 33.25 0.79
N LEU A 38 -9.93 33.54 1.54
CA LEU A 38 -10.82 32.53 2.08
C LEU A 38 -11.46 31.65 1.00
N ALA A 39 -11.89 32.25 -0.12
CA ALA A 39 -12.51 31.52 -1.23
C ALA A 39 -11.59 30.43 -1.83
N TYR A 40 -10.28 30.66 -1.85
CA TYR A 40 -9.31 29.67 -2.33
C TYR A 40 -8.78 28.75 -1.22
N THR A 41 -8.51 29.30 -0.03
CA THR A 41 -7.86 28.52 1.04
C THR A 41 -8.81 27.55 1.73
N ILE A 42 -10.10 27.90 1.90
CA ILE A 42 -11.09 27.00 2.50
C ILE A 42 -11.22 25.67 1.74
N PRO A 43 -11.43 25.63 0.40
CA PRO A 43 -11.53 24.36 -0.31
C PRO A 43 -10.22 23.55 -0.25
N ILE A 44 -9.06 24.22 -0.26
CA ILE A 44 -7.76 23.54 -0.09
C ILE A 44 -7.67 22.87 1.29
N ILE A 45 -8.01 23.59 2.36
CA ILE A 45 -8.00 23.03 3.72
C ILE A 45 -9.01 21.89 3.84
N ALA A 46 -10.21 22.03 3.27
CA ALA A 46 -11.21 20.97 3.27
C ALA A 46 -10.69 19.69 2.60
N LEU A 47 -9.98 19.80 1.48
CA LEU A 47 -9.33 18.66 0.82
C LEU A 47 -8.27 18.01 1.73
N PHE A 48 -7.43 18.81 2.40
CA PHE A 48 -6.46 18.27 3.36
C PHE A 48 -7.15 17.56 4.54
N GLN A 49 -8.26 18.11 5.05
CA GLN A 49 -9.02 17.45 6.11
C GLN A 49 -9.59 16.12 5.63
N ILE A 50 -10.19 16.06 4.44
CA ILE A 50 -10.65 14.80 3.85
C ILE A 50 -9.49 13.81 3.73
N TYR A 51 -8.32 14.25 3.29
CA TYR A 51 -7.12 13.41 3.17
C TYR A 51 -6.64 12.81 4.50
N PHE A 52 -6.67 13.57 5.61
CA PHE A 52 -6.23 13.05 6.91
C PHE A 52 -7.31 12.25 7.65
N TRP A 53 -8.58 12.60 7.46
CA TRP A 53 -9.69 11.97 8.19
C TRP A 53 -10.27 10.74 7.47
N ASN A 54 -10.12 10.66 6.14
CA ASN A 54 -10.53 9.49 5.37
C ASN A 54 -9.33 8.58 5.11
N LEU A 55 -9.18 7.56 5.96
CA LEU A 55 -8.08 6.60 5.90
C LEU A 55 -8.04 5.79 4.60
N GLU A 56 -9.19 5.52 3.98
CA GLU A 56 -9.25 4.84 2.68
C GLU A 56 -8.72 5.73 1.56
N PHE A 57 -9.15 6.99 1.53
CA PHE A 57 -8.66 7.96 0.57
C PHE A 57 -7.17 8.27 0.78
N ASN A 58 -6.72 8.33 2.04
CA ASN A 58 -5.31 8.49 2.40
C ASN A 58 -4.46 7.36 1.80
N ASN A 59 -4.83 6.10 2.08
CA ASN A 59 -4.13 4.92 1.55
C ASN A 59 -4.20 4.86 0.02
N TYR A 60 -5.33 5.24 -0.58
CA TYR A 60 -5.50 5.30 -2.02
C TYR A 60 -4.51 6.28 -2.65
N ILE A 61 -4.43 7.52 -2.15
CA ILE A 61 -3.45 8.52 -2.63
C ILE A 61 -2.02 8.07 -2.35
N HIS A 62 -1.76 7.49 -1.19
CA HIS A 62 -0.44 6.95 -0.85
C HIS A 62 0.01 5.87 -1.84
N SER A 63 -0.91 5.03 -2.32
CA SER A 63 -0.62 4.03 -3.36
C SER A 63 -0.14 4.63 -4.68
N TYR A 64 -0.54 5.86 -5.02
CA TYR A 64 -0.07 6.54 -6.22
C TYR A 64 1.27 7.25 -6.02
N LEU A 65 1.45 7.91 -4.87
CA LEU A 65 2.60 8.76 -4.62
C LEU A 65 3.82 7.99 -4.10
N PHE A 66 3.59 6.99 -3.26
CA PHE A 66 4.64 6.22 -2.58
C PHE A 66 4.35 4.71 -2.64
N PRO A 67 4.25 4.10 -3.84
CA PRO A 67 4.07 2.67 -3.96
C PRO A 67 5.34 1.92 -3.53
N SER A 68 5.15 0.84 -2.78
CA SER A 68 6.14 -0.21 -2.59
C SER A 68 6.37 -0.91 -3.93
N LYS A 69 7.64 -1.09 -4.31
CA LYS A 69 8.02 -1.60 -5.63
C LYS A 69 8.62 -2.99 -5.58
N ILE A 70 9.24 -3.35 -4.46
CA ILE A 70 10.04 -4.56 -4.31
C ILE A 70 9.75 -5.13 -2.93
N TYR A 71 9.69 -6.45 -2.87
CA TYR A 71 9.78 -7.25 -1.67
C TYR A 71 11.24 -7.56 -1.35
N GLU A 72 11.63 -7.31 -0.10
CA GLU A 72 12.95 -7.66 0.43
C GLU A 72 12.76 -8.36 1.78
N CYS A 73 13.31 -9.57 1.87
CA CYS A 73 13.36 -10.39 3.09
C CYS A 73 14.58 -9.97 3.92
N GLU A 74 14.32 -9.48 5.14
CA GLU A 74 15.38 -9.17 6.11
C GLU A 74 15.69 -10.44 6.91
N SER A 75 16.40 -11.38 6.30
CA SER A 75 16.94 -12.54 7.04
C SER A 75 18.29 -12.19 7.66
N TYR A 76 18.42 -12.45 8.97
CA TYR A 76 19.68 -12.35 9.73
C TYR A 76 20.52 -13.64 9.66
N MET A 77 20.07 -14.66 8.92
CA MET A 77 20.75 -15.94 8.77
C MET A 77 21.53 -15.98 7.45
N GLU A 78 22.70 -16.63 7.48
CA GLU A 78 23.75 -16.60 6.44
C GLU A 78 23.33 -17.14 5.05
N ASP A 79 22.17 -17.77 4.94
CA ASP A 79 21.61 -18.24 3.67
C ASP A 79 20.90 -17.10 2.94
N GLN A 80 21.73 -16.28 2.27
CA GLN A 80 21.34 -15.13 1.46
C GLN A 80 20.39 -15.52 0.33
N ILE A 81 19.08 -15.43 0.57
CA ILE A 81 18.09 -15.37 -0.50
C ILE A 81 17.84 -13.90 -0.79
N ASN A 82 18.72 -13.30 -1.60
CA ASN A 82 18.51 -11.99 -2.22
C ASN A 82 17.55 -12.14 -3.41
N ILE A 83 16.34 -12.65 -3.17
CA ILE A 83 15.30 -12.71 -4.20
C ILE A 83 14.45 -11.46 -4.05
N SER A 84 14.65 -10.54 -4.98
CA SER A 84 13.88 -9.31 -5.10
C SER A 84 12.62 -9.60 -5.90
N ILE A 85 11.50 -9.86 -5.23
CA ILE A 85 10.22 -10.06 -5.91
C ILE A 85 9.61 -8.69 -6.21
N PRO A 86 9.38 -8.33 -7.48
CA PRO A 86 8.75 -7.07 -7.81
C PRO A 86 7.29 -7.06 -7.36
N LEU A 87 6.79 -5.90 -6.93
CA LEU A 87 5.42 -5.71 -6.48
C LEU A 87 4.59 -4.99 -7.57
N PRO A 88 3.29 -5.31 -7.70
CA PRO A 88 2.40 -4.57 -8.59
C PRO A 88 2.38 -3.07 -8.24
N LYS A 89 2.09 -2.23 -9.24
CA LYS A 89 1.86 -0.79 -9.01
C LYS A 89 0.72 -0.61 -8.01
N ARG A 90 0.73 0.50 -7.27
CA ARG A 90 -0.32 0.84 -6.28
C ARG A 90 -0.40 -0.12 -5.10
N THR A 91 0.74 -0.72 -4.77
CA THR A 91 0.93 -1.54 -3.58
C THR A 91 1.58 -0.69 -2.49
N VAL A 92 1.10 -0.78 -1.25
CA VAL A 92 1.58 0.00 -0.09
C VAL A 92 1.90 -0.95 1.04
N PHE A 93 3.13 -0.89 1.54
CA PHE A 93 3.57 -1.63 2.71
C PHE A 93 2.80 -1.21 3.97
N HIS A 94 2.26 -2.18 4.70
CA HIS A 94 1.57 -1.93 5.97
C HIS A 94 2.31 -2.49 7.18
N GLY A 95 3.09 -3.55 7.01
CA GLY A 95 3.84 -4.14 8.11
C GLY A 95 4.40 -5.50 7.75
N LYS A 96 4.96 -6.16 8.76
CA LYS A 96 5.54 -7.50 8.70
C LYS A 96 5.12 -8.30 9.92
N SER A 97 4.82 -9.58 9.76
CA SER A 97 4.69 -10.52 10.89
C SER A 97 6.05 -11.00 11.38
N ASP A 98 7.00 -11.19 10.47
CA ASP A 98 8.41 -11.53 10.73
C ASP A 98 9.35 -10.87 9.68
N GLY A 99 10.66 -11.15 9.69
CA GLY A 99 11.62 -10.53 8.77
C GLY A 99 11.30 -10.70 7.27
N CYS A 100 10.57 -11.75 6.90
CA CYS A 100 10.35 -12.20 5.53
C CYS A 100 8.87 -12.41 5.16
N SER A 101 7.96 -12.05 6.06
CA SER A 101 6.51 -12.16 5.89
C SER A 101 5.80 -10.78 5.96
N PRO A 102 6.04 -9.88 4.99
CA PRO A 102 5.33 -8.60 4.86
C PRO A 102 3.92 -8.79 4.31
N PHE A 103 3.05 -7.87 4.72
CA PHE A 103 1.75 -7.69 4.11
C PHE A 103 1.60 -6.25 3.59
N TYR A 104 1.05 -6.17 2.39
CA TYR A 104 0.83 -4.95 1.66
C TYR A 104 -0.67 -4.75 1.44
N SER A 105 -1.14 -3.50 1.34
CA SER A 105 -2.40 -3.24 0.66
C SER A 105 -2.15 -2.98 -0.81
N THR A 106 -3.09 -3.39 -1.65
CA THR A 106 -3.05 -3.11 -3.07
C THR A 106 -4.42 -2.69 -3.58
N TYR A 107 -4.39 -1.93 -4.67
CA TYR A 107 -5.56 -1.47 -5.41
C TYR A 107 -5.59 -2.04 -6.83
N VAL A 108 -4.79 -3.08 -7.10
CA VAL A 108 -4.86 -3.87 -8.33
C VAL A 108 -5.98 -4.90 -8.24
N ASP A 109 -6.61 -5.19 -9.38
CA ASP A 109 -7.62 -6.24 -9.47
C ASP A 109 -7.00 -7.64 -9.67
N ASP A 110 -7.82 -8.69 -9.71
CA ASP A 110 -7.35 -10.08 -9.80
C ASP A 110 -6.58 -10.32 -11.10
N LYS A 111 -7.03 -9.68 -12.18
CA LYS A 111 -6.47 -9.85 -13.51
C LYS A 111 -5.13 -9.13 -13.62
N GLU A 112 -5.04 -7.92 -13.08
CA GLU A 112 -3.79 -7.16 -12.97
C GLU A 112 -2.77 -7.90 -12.09
N PHE A 113 -3.19 -8.42 -10.94
CA PHE A 113 -2.35 -9.23 -10.06
C PHE A 113 -1.82 -10.48 -10.78
N TYR A 114 -2.72 -11.28 -11.36
CA TYR A 114 -2.37 -12.51 -12.06
C TYR A 114 -1.41 -12.23 -13.21
N SER A 115 -1.76 -11.30 -14.11
CA SER A 115 -0.95 -11.00 -15.30
C SER A 115 0.41 -10.40 -14.95
N PHE A 116 0.51 -9.64 -13.86
CA PHE A 116 1.77 -9.11 -13.36
C PHE A 116 2.67 -10.25 -12.88
N TYR A 117 2.21 -11.06 -11.93
CA TYR A 117 3.05 -12.11 -11.34
C TYR A 117 3.33 -13.26 -12.31
N GLU A 118 2.39 -13.65 -13.16
CA GLU A 118 2.64 -14.66 -14.21
C GLU A 118 3.81 -14.23 -15.11
N LYS A 119 3.88 -12.94 -15.48
CA LYS A 119 4.96 -12.41 -16.29
C LYS A 119 6.28 -12.36 -15.53
N GLU A 120 6.28 -11.81 -14.32
CA GLU A 120 7.50 -11.64 -13.51
C GLU A 120 8.07 -13.00 -13.10
N LEU A 121 7.25 -13.94 -12.60
CA LEU A 121 7.68 -15.29 -12.23
C LEU A 121 8.22 -16.07 -13.43
N LYS A 122 7.60 -15.94 -14.60
CA LYS A 122 8.13 -16.55 -15.83
C LYS A 122 9.51 -15.99 -16.20
N SER A 123 9.75 -14.70 -15.96
CA SER A 123 11.06 -14.08 -16.17
C SER A 123 12.09 -14.62 -15.17
N LEU A 124 11.71 -14.71 -13.88
CA LEU A 124 12.58 -15.25 -12.82
C LEU A 124 12.93 -16.72 -13.08
N GLN A 125 11.98 -17.53 -13.56
CA GLN A 125 12.24 -18.92 -13.93
C GLN A 125 13.18 -19.02 -15.13
N TYR A 126 12.98 -18.19 -16.15
CA TYR A 126 13.87 -18.15 -17.32
C TYR A 126 15.30 -17.75 -16.97
N ASN A 127 15.46 -16.84 -16.00
CA ASN A 127 16.75 -16.39 -15.51
C ASN A 127 17.42 -17.39 -14.55
N GLY A 128 16.72 -18.45 -14.14
CA GLY A 128 17.22 -19.40 -13.14
C GLY A 128 17.35 -18.77 -11.75
N GLU A 129 16.37 -17.94 -11.35
CA GLU A 129 16.24 -17.42 -9.98
C GLU A 129 15.26 -18.27 -9.15
N ILE A 130 14.29 -18.90 -9.81
CA ILE A 130 13.32 -19.84 -9.23
C ILE A 130 13.32 -21.14 -10.04
N ASP A 131 12.95 -22.25 -9.41
CA ASP A 131 12.84 -23.55 -10.07
C ASP A 131 11.48 -23.69 -10.76
N SER A 132 10.40 -23.47 -10.00
CA SER A 132 9.04 -23.63 -10.48
C SER A 132 8.06 -22.66 -9.82
N TYR A 133 6.89 -22.48 -10.43
CA TYR A 133 5.78 -21.76 -9.81
C TYR A 133 4.44 -22.33 -10.26
N SER A 134 3.43 -22.25 -9.40
CA SER A 134 2.06 -22.69 -9.69
C SER A 134 1.04 -21.69 -9.16
N TYR A 135 -0.07 -21.53 -9.88
CA TYR A 135 -1.16 -20.65 -9.46
C TYR A 135 -2.25 -21.45 -8.74
N ILE A 136 -2.71 -20.94 -7.61
CA ILE A 136 -3.71 -21.58 -6.76
C ILE A 136 -4.83 -20.60 -6.43
N GLU A 137 -6.06 -21.12 -6.47
CA GLU A 137 -7.25 -20.42 -5.98
C GLU A 137 -7.79 -21.17 -4.76
N GLN A 138 -7.71 -20.55 -3.58
CA GLN A 138 -8.31 -21.05 -2.34
C GLN A 138 -9.60 -20.28 -2.08
N ASP A 139 -10.74 -20.87 -2.42
CA ASP A 139 -12.04 -20.34 -2.02
C ASP A 139 -12.31 -20.70 -0.55
N GLU A 140 -11.80 -19.87 0.38
CA GLU A 140 -11.99 -20.13 1.81
C GLU A 140 -13.44 -19.90 2.27
N ASN A 141 -14.23 -19.08 1.55
CA ASN A 141 -15.67 -18.89 1.70
C ASN A 141 -16.20 -18.05 0.52
N GLN A 142 -17.49 -18.13 0.16
CA GLN A 142 -18.13 -17.35 -0.95
C GLN A 142 -18.01 -15.81 -0.85
N GLN A 143 -17.35 -15.27 0.18
CA GLN A 143 -17.22 -13.84 0.47
C GLN A 143 -15.77 -13.33 0.41
N SER A 144 -14.76 -14.22 0.39
CA SER A 144 -13.35 -13.88 0.44
C SER A 144 -12.58 -14.55 -0.70
N ILE A 145 -11.78 -13.76 -1.40
CA ILE A 145 -10.85 -14.24 -2.42
C ILE A 145 -9.52 -14.50 -1.74
N ASN A 146 -8.95 -15.69 -1.89
CA ASN A 146 -7.56 -15.98 -1.58
C ASN A 146 -6.91 -16.69 -2.79
N LYS A 147 -6.22 -15.93 -3.63
CA LYS A 147 -5.66 -16.41 -4.90
C LYS A 147 -4.22 -15.98 -5.03
N GLY A 148 -3.35 -16.84 -5.54
CA GLY A 148 -1.93 -16.59 -5.45
C GLY A 148 -1.06 -17.55 -6.23
N PHE A 149 0.25 -17.37 -6.05
CA PHE A 149 1.29 -18.21 -6.61
C PHE A 149 2.08 -18.87 -5.49
N LEU A 150 2.30 -20.17 -5.62
CA LEU A 150 3.37 -20.86 -4.89
C LEU A 150 4.61 -20.88 -5.77
N VAL A 151 5.75 -20.48 -5.22
CA VAL A 151 7.00 -20.35 -5.95
C VAL A 151 8.07 -21.19 -5.26
N GLU A 152 8.62 -22.17 -5.97
CA GLU A 152 9.72 -23.00 -5.47
C GLU A 152 11.05 -22.38 -5.92
N LEU A 153 11.93 -22.14 -4.95
CA LEU A 153 13.27 -21.63 -5.18
C LEU A 153 14.21 -22.77 -5.58
N ILE A 154 15.33 -22.43 -6.22
CA ILE A 154 16.37 -23.42 -6.59
C ILE A 154 17.01 -24.08 -5.36
N THR A 155 16.98 -23.40 -4.21
CA THR A 155 17.40 -23.97 -2.93
C THR A 155 16.42 -25.01 -2.38
N GLY A 156 15.24 -25.13 -2.99
CA GLY A 156 14.13 -25.99 -2.57
C GLY A 156 13.31 -25.45 -1.41
N SER A 157 13.47 -24.16 -1.05
CA SER A 157 12.54 -23.44 -0.17
C SER A 157 11.40 -22.85 -0.99
N ASP A 158 10.30 -22.49 -0.34
CA ASP A 158 9.09 -22.00 -1.02
C ASP A 158 8.79 -20.54 -0.66
N ILE A 159 8.18 -19.81 -1.59
CA ILE A 159 7.60 -18.48 -1.38
C ILE A 159 6.14 -18.49 -1.81
N ASP A 160 5.28 -18.07 -0.90
CA ASP A 160 3.84 -18.00 -1.06
C ASP A 160 3.44 -16.55 -1.34
N ILE A 161 2.90 -16.24 -2.52
CA ILE A 161 2.47 -14.90 -2.91
C ILE A 161 0.96 -14.89 -3.09
N PHE A 162 0.22 -14.33 -2.14
CA PHE A 162 -1.25 -14.38 -2.14
C PHE A 162 -1.90 -13.00 -2.16
N LEU A 163 -2.95 -12.88 -2.98
CA LEU A 163 -3.90 -11.78 -2.97
C LEU A 163 -5.13 -12.20 -2.16
N SER A 164 -5.36 -11.47 -1.07
CA SER A 164 -6.52 -11.66 -0.20
C SER A 164 -7.43 -10.43 -0.20
N GLY A 165 -8.73 -10.65 -0.08
CA GLY A 165 -9.69 -9.56 0.08
C GLY A 165 -11.15 -9.96 -0.05
N ASN A 166 -12.03 -9.05 0.33
CA ASN A 166 -13.46 -9.25 0.17
C ASN A 166 -13.89 -8.99 -1.28
N ILE A 167 -14.78 -9.84 -1.79
CA ILE A 167 -15.38 -9.66 -3.12
C ILE A 167 -16.10 -8.30 -3.17
N GLY A 168 -15.76 -7.47 -4.16
CA GLY A 168 -16.33 -6.13 -4.34
C GLY A 168 -15.62 -4.99 -3.57
N SER A 169 -14.60 -5.29 -2.77
CA SER A 169 -13.71 -4.25 -2.21
C SER A 169 -12.67 -3.80 -3.24
N ASN A 170 -12.49 -2.49 -3.38
CA ASN A 170 -11.39 -1.90 -4.16
C ASN A 170 -10.03 -1.99 -3.45
N LYS A 171 -10.03 -2.30 -2.14
CA LYS A 171 -8.81 -2.50 -1.35
C LYS A 171 -8.64 -3.99 -1.09
N ARG A 172 -7.45 -4.49 -1.42
CA ARG A 172 -7.03 -5.88 -1.21
C ARG A 172 -5.71 -5.91 -0.48
N SER A 173 -5.29 -7.09 -0.02
CA SER A 173 -4.00 -7.31 0.62
C SER A 173 -3.17 -8.30 -0.18
N ILE A 174 -1.87 -8.02 -0.29
CA ILE A 174 -0.88 -8.99 -0.80
C ILE A 174 -0.07 -9.47 0.40
N SER A 175 -0.01 -10.78 0.64
CA SER A 175 0.94 -11.40 1.54
C SER A 175 2.03 -12.11 0.74
N ILE A 176 3.26 -12.04 1.23
CA ILE A 176 4.40 -12.78 0.70
C ILE A 176 5.04 -13.48 1.88
N ASP A 177 4.99 -14.79 1.93
CA ASP A 177 5.50 -15.58 3.06
C ASP A 177 6.62 -16.51 2.56
N TYR A 178 7.76 -16.50 3.26
CA TYR A 178 8.91 -17.35 2.94
C TYR A 178 8.92 -18.58 3.85
N ASN A 179 8.92 -19.77 3.23
CA ASN A 179 8.91 -21.06 3.91
C ASN A 179 10.26 -21.77 3.67
N PRO A 180 11.20 -21.73 4.64
CA PRO A 180 12.48 -22.41 4.49
C PRO A 180 12.29 -23.92 4.41
N LYS A 181 13.12 -24.57 3.60
CA LYS A 181 13.19 -26.03 3.56
C LYS A 181 13.71 -26.57 4.90
N ASN A 182 12.94 -27.44 5.55
CA ASN A 182 13.38 -28.18 6.75
C ASN A 182 14.46 -29.22 6.45
#